data_AF-A0A6J7HFS5-F1
#
_entry.id   AF-A0A6J7HFS5-F1
#
_cell.length_a   1.000
_cell.length_b   1.000
_cell.length_c   1.000
_cell.angle_alpha   90.00
_cell.angle_beta   90.00
_cell.angle_gamma   90.00
#
_symmetry.space_group_name_H-M   'P 1'
#
loop_
_entity.id
_entity.type
_entity.pdbx_description
1 polymer ?
#
loop_
_entity_poly.entity_id
_entity_poly.type
_entity_poly.pdbx_seq_one_letter_code
_entity_poly.pdbx_strand_id
1 'polypeptide(L)' 'MQWLSSERFAGTYRRQLSLGDGVDAEKISASYDNGVLTVTIPLAERAKPRKIEIAHDNTQKTIEPQKS' A
#
# COMPACT_ATOMS: atom_id res chain seq x y z
N MET A 1 -4.16 -35.78 -28.77
CA MET A 1 -2.88 -35.12 -29.09
C MET A 1 -1.94 -35.29 -27.92
N GLN A 2 -0.77 -35.90 -28.14
CA GLN A 2 0.25 -36.10 -27.11
C GLN A 2 1.23 -34.92 -27.18
N TRP A 3 1.27 -34.10 -26.13
CA TRP A 3 2.23 -33.02 -26.02
C TRP A 3 3.61 -33.60 -25.69
N LEU A 4 4.64 -33.17 -26.42
CA LEU A 4 6.03 -33.59 -26.18
C LEU A 4 6.69 -32.77 -25.04
N SER A 5 6.25 -31.52 -24.86
CA SER A 5 6.62 -30.65 -23.71
C SER A 5 5.56 -29.55 -23.50
N SER A 6 5.45 -29.07 -22.26
CA SER A 6 4.53 -27.99 -21.84
C SER A 6 5.23 -27.07 -20.84
N GLU A 7 5.87 -26.02 -21.35
CA GLU A 7 6.73 -25.13 -20.55
C GLU A 7 5.98 -23.91 -20.00
N ARG A 8 4.86 -23.55 -20.64
CA ARG A 8 4.03 -22.41 -20.23
C ARG A 8 2.89 -22.88 -19.34
N PHE A 9 2.60 -22.08 -18.32
CA PHE A 9 1.41 -22.27 -17.52
C PHE A 9 0.17 -22.19 -18.40
N ALA A 10 -0.71 -23.17 -18.27
CA ALA A 10 -2.00 -23.22 -18.91
C ALA A 10 -3.07 -23.49 -17.85
N GLY A 11 -4.21 -22.81 -17.97
CA GLY A 11 -5.31 -22.90 -17.02
C GLY A 11 -5.67 -21.56 -16.40
N THR A 12 -6.55 -21.59 -15.41
CA THR A 12 -7.04 -20.39 -14.73
C THR A 12 -5.98 -19.83 -13.80
N TYR A 13 -5.75 -18.52 -13.90
CA TYR A 13 -4.86 -17.78 -13.00
C TYR A 13 -5.68 -16.89 -12.06
N ARG A 14 -5.36 -16.90 -10.76
CA ARG A 14 -5.96 -16.02 -9.76
C ARG A 14 -4.88 -15.51 -8.81
N ARG A 15 -4.87 -14.20 -8.58
CA ARG A 15 -4.03 -13.55 -7.55
C ARG A 15 -4.93 -12.66 -6.69
N GLN A 16 -4.74 -12.72 -5.37
CA GLN A 16 -5.44 -11.88 -4.40
C GLN A 16 -4.42 -11.08 -3.61
N LEU A 17 -4.71 -9.80 -3.41
CA LEU A 17 -3.84 -8.85 -2.71
C LEU A 17 -4.68 -8.21 -1.61
N SER A 18 -4.13 -8.12 -0.41
CA SER A 18 -4.73 -7.36 0.69
C SER A 18 -4.22 -5.92 0.62
N LEU A 19 -5.15 -4.97 0.59
CA LEU A 19 -4.86 -3.54 0.59
C LEU A 19 -5.23 -2.96 1.95
N GLY A 20 -4.50 -1.92 2.40
CA GLY A 20 -4.85 -1.21 3.63
C GLY A 20 -6.04 -0.26 3.44
N ASP A 21 -6.52 0.32 4.54
CA ASP A 21 -7.73 1.17 4.58
C ASP A 21 -7.60 2.50 3.81
N GLY A 22 -6.41 2.81 3.31
CA GLY A 22 -6.11 4.07 2.67
C GLY A 22 -6.40 4.13 1.18
N VAL A 23 -7.10 3.18 0.59
CA VAL A 23 -7.35 3.13 -0.87
C VAL A 23 -8.71 3.70 -1.26
N ASP A 24 -8.78 4.38 -2.39
CA ASP A 24 -10.04 4.82 -3.00
C ASP A 24 -10.53 3.75 -3.99
N ALA A 25 -11.30 2.79 -3.47
CA ALA A 25 -11.72 1.61 -4.22
C ALA A 25 -12.61 1.94 -5.43
N GLU A 26 -13.37 3.04 -5.37
CA GLU A 26 -14.25 3.48 -6.47
C GLU A 26 -13.46 3.98 -7.68
N LYS A 27 -12.18 4.33 -7.50
CA LYS A 27 -11.30 4.87 -8.55
C LYS A 27 -10.22 3.91 -9.00
N ILE A 28 -10.33 2.63 -8.66
CA ILE A 28 -9.43 1.60 -9.20
C ILE A 28 -9.61 1.53 -10.72
N SER A 29 -8.50 1.51 -11.45
CA SER A 29 -8.49 1.34 -12.90
C SER A 29 -7.50 0.27 -13.32
N ALA A 30 -7.68 -0.27 -14.52
CA ALA A 30 -6.79 -1.28 -15.07
C ALA A 30 -6.60 -1.09 -16.57
N SER A 31 -5.40 -1.43 -17.06
CA SER A 31 -5.07 -1.51 -18.47
C SER A 31 -4.37 -2.82 -18.77
N TYR A 32 -4.61 -3.35 -19.96
CA TYR A 32 -3.95 -4.55 -20.45
C TYR A 32 -3.30 -4.24 -21.79
N ASP A 33 -1.98 -4.34 -21.82
CA ASP A 33 -1.19 -4.07 -23.02
C ASP A 33 0.01 -5.01 -23.08
N ASN A 34 0.32 -5.52 -24.27
CA ASN A 34 1.47 -6.38 -24.54
C ASN A 34 1.65 -7.56 -23.54
N GLY A 35 0.55 -8.16 -23.10
CA GLY A 35 0.59 -9.31 -22.19
C GLY A 35 0.63 -8.95 -20.70
N VAL A 36 0.65 -7.66 -20.35
CA VAL A 36 0.79 -7.17 -18.97
C VAL A 36 -0.51 -6.52 -18.51
N LEU A 37 -1.05 -7.02 -17.40
CA LEU A 37 -2.15 -6.37 -16.67
C LEU A 37 -1.58 -5.37 -15.67
N THR A 38 -1.81 -4.08 -15.90
CA THR A 38 -1.49 -3.00 -14.97
C THR A 38 -2.76 -2.63 -14.21
N VAL A 39 -2.69 -2.63 -12.88
CA VAL A 39 -3.79 -2.19 -12.00
C VAL A 39 -3.34 -0.98 -11.21
N THR A 40 -4.05 0.13 -11.34
CA THR A 40 -3.80 1.38 -10.62
C THR A 40 -4.77 1.50 -9.45
N ILE A 41 -4.22 1.60 -8.25
CA ILE A 41 -4.99 1.70 -7.01
C ILE A 41 -4.67 3.05 -6.36
N PRO A 42 -5.55 4.05 -6.48
CA PRO A 42 -5.31 5.37 -5.91
C PRO A 42 -5.43 5.35 -4.39
N LEU A 43 -4.62 6.18 -3.73
CA LEU A 43 -4.76 6.46 -2.32
C LEU A 43 -5.95 7.38 -2.08
N ALA A 44 -6.78 7.08 -1.09
CA ALA A 44 -7.83 7.96 -0.62
C ALA A 44 -7.21 9.26 -0.10
N GLU A 45 -7.86 10.38 -0.41
CA GLU A 45 -7.40 11.72 0.00
C GLU A 45 -7.16 11.83 1.52
N ARG A 46 -7.98 11.13 2.32
CA ARG A 46 -7.89 11.10 3.78
C ARG A 46 -6.67 10.32 4.30
N ALA A 47 -6.10 9.45 3.47
CA ALA A 47 -4.96 8.60 3.82
C ALA A 47 -3.61 9.22 3.43
N LYS A 48 -3.61 10.43 2.84
CA LYS A 48 -2.38 11.22 2.67
C LYS A 48 -1.76 11.47 4.05
N PRO A 49 -0.46 11.18 4.25
CA PRO A 49 0.17 11.36 5.55
C PRO A 49 0.08 12.83 5.98
N ARG A 50 -0.47 13.07 7.17
CA ARG A 50 -0.48 14.40 7.78
C ARG A 50 0.93 14.70 8.30
N LYS A 51 1.52 15.81 7.85
CA LYS A 51 2.70 16.37 8.49
C LYS A 51 2.32 16.80 9.91
N ILE A 52 2.95 16.19 10.92
CA ILE A 52 2.78 16.60 12.31
C ILE A 52 3.89 17.61 12.61
N GLU A 53 3.51 18.84 12.94
CA GLU A 53 4.45 19.85 13.40
C GLU A 53 4.82 19.59 14.87
N ILE A 54 6.12 19.52 15.16
CA ILE A 54 6.62 19.41 16.54
C ILE A 54 6.69 20.83 17.11
N ALA A 55 5.68 21.20 17.91
CA ALA A 55 5.73 22.41 18.72
C ALA A 55 6.79 22.26 19.81
N HIS A 56 7.81 23.12 19.78
CA HIS A 56 8.78 23.23 20.88
C HIS A 56 8.27 24.30 21.84
N ASP A 57 7.90 23.90 23.04
CA ASP A 57 7.64 24.84 24.14
C ASP A 57 8.99 25.17 24.79
N ASN A 58 9.36 26.46 24.86
CA ASN A 58 10.68 26.91 25.35
C ASN A 58 10.80 26.84 26.89
N THR A 59 9.95 26.07 27.54
CA THR A 59 9.99 25.85 28.98
C THR A 59 10.90 24.66 29.28
N GLN A 60 12.16 24.94 29.60
CA GLN A 60 13.05 23.96 30.23
C GLN A 60 12.40 23.46 31.52
N LYS A 61 11.85 22.23 31.50
CA LYS A 61 11.47 21.50 32.71
C LYS A 61 12.69 20.74 33.21
N THR A 62 13.33 21.27 34.24
CA THR A 62 14.34 20.53 35.02
C THR A 62 13.66 19.33 35.66
N ILE A 63 14.12 18.13 35.32
CA ILE A 63 13.66 16.88 35.96
C ILE A 63 14.51 16.70 37.21
N GLU A 64 13.98 17.08 38.36
CA GLU A 64 14.63 16.82 39.65
C GLU A 64 14.36 15.37 40.08
N PRO A 65 15.38 14.62 40.53
CA PRO A 65 15.18 13.29 41.06
C PRO A 65 14.38 13.36 42.36
N GLN A 66 13.20 12.72 42.38
CA GLN A 66 12.45 12.51 43.62
C GLN A 66 13.29 11.70 44.61
N LYS A 67 13.71 12.36 45.68
CA LYS A 67 14.43 11.73 46.79
C LYS A 67 13.43 10.96 47.66
N SER A 68 13.72 9.68 47.87
CA SER A 68 13.03 8.76 48.79
C SER A 68 13.24 9.11 50.25
#